data_AF-A0A3B1IZP6-F1
#
_entry.id   AF-A0A3B1IZP6-F1
#
_cell.length_a   1.000
_cell.length_b   1.000
_cell.length_c   1.000
_cell.angle_alpha   90.00
_cell.angle_beta   90.00
_cell.angle_gamma   90.00
#
_symmetry.space_group_name_H-M   'P 1'
#
loop_
_entity.id
_entity.type
_entity.pdbx_description
1 polymer ?
#
loop_
_entity_poly.entity_id
_entity_poly.type
_entity_poly.pdbx_seq_one_letter_code
_entity_poly.pdbx_strand_id
1 'polypeptide(L)'
;MASENSSEDTRNRAKELAAQIGSNHLNINIDMAVKGILGIFSVVMGKLPNFRVNGGSNRENLALQNVQARVRMILAYLFAQLCLWAQGKPGGLLVLGSANVDESLTGYFTKYDCSSADINPIGGVSKMDLKRFLQYCTDHFQLTALKSILAAPPTAELEPLTEGQVSQTDEADMGMTYSELSVIGKLRKISKCGPYSMFCKLIHSWRETCSPTQSAHFYLKAERVRISSAEKLAKESKSGEGAHF
;
A
#
# COMPACT_ATOMS: atom_id res chain seq x y z
N MET A 1 13.32 -1.83 -4.13
CA MET A 1 13.67 -0.41 -3.89
C MET A 1 13.52 -0.12 -2.41
N ALA A 2 14.61 -0.31 -1.66
CA ALA A 2 14.64 -0.19 -0.22
C ALA A 2 14.77 1.27 0.22
N SER A 3 14.26 1.60 1.40
CA SER A 3 14.62 2.82 2.14
C SER A 3 15.37 2.46 3.42
N GLU A 4 15.81 3.45 4.18
CA GLU A 4 16.45 3.29 5.50
C GLU A 4 15.60 2.49 6.50
N ASN A 5 14.29 2.39 6.27
CA ASN A 5 13.34 1.66 7.10
C ASN A 5 13.11 0.21 6.65
N SER A 6 13.63 -0.20 5.48
CA SER A 6 13.37 -1.52 4.93
C SER A 6 14.23 -2.59 5.60
N SER A 7 13.61 -3.71 5.99
CA SER A 7 14.31 -4.82 6.63
C SER A 7 15.22 -5.57 5.65
N GLU A 8 16.20 -6.30 6.21
CA GLU A 8 17.00 -7.23 5.40
C GLU A 8 16.16 -8.42 4.94
N ASP A 9 15.16 -8.81 5.74
CA ASP A 9 14.27 -9.92 5.47
C ASP A 9 13.42 -9.71 4.21
N THR A 10 12.77 -8.55 4.04
CA THR A 10 11.98 -8.26 2.82
C THR A 10 12.85 -8.26 1.58
N ARG A 11 14.08 -7.74 1.69
CA ARG A 11 15.08 -7.72 0.62
C ARG A 11 15.54 -9.12 0.23
N ASN A 12 15.82 -9.97 1.22
CA ASN A 12 16.27 -11.35 0.99
C ASN A 12 15.18 -12.19 0.34
N ARG A 13 13.93 -12.06 0.80
CA ARG A 13 12.77 -12.73 0.17
C ARG A 13 12.59 -12.34 -1.29
N ALA A 14 12.70 -11.04 -1.60
CA ALA A 14 12.59 -10.55 -2.99
C ALA A 14 13.73 -11.09 -3.88
N LYS A 15 14.96 -11.11 -3.36
CA LYS A 15 16.13 -11.65 -4.07
C LYS A 15 16.00 -13.15 -4.32
N GLU A 16 15.56 -13.93 -3.33
CA GLU A 16 15.38 -15.37 -3.44
C GLU A 16 14.31 -15.71 -4.48
N LEU A 17 13.15 -15.05 -4.41
CA LEU A 17 12.08 -15.26 -5.40
C LEU A 17 12.55 -14.89 -6.80
N ALA A 18 13.25 -13.76 -6.96
CA ALA A 18 13.77 -13.31 -8.24
C ALA A 18 14.77 -14.32 -8.86
N ALA A 19 15.59 -14.96 -8.03
CA ALA A 19 16.51 -16.00 -8.44
C ALA A 19 15.77 -17.28 -8.87
N GLN A 20 14.72 -17.68 -8.15
CA GLN A 20 13.92 -18.86 -8.49
C GLN A 20 13.16 -18.70 -9.81
N ILE A 21 12.67 -17.50 -10.12
CA ILE A 21 11.97 -17.23 -11.39
C ILE A 21 12.91 -16.83 -12.54
N GLY A 22 14.21 -16.64 -12.28
CA GLY A 22 15.21 -16.27 -13.29
C GLY A 22 15.11 -14.82 -13.80
N SER A 23 14.53 -13.91 -13.01
CA SER A 23 14.39 -12.49 -13.40
C SER A 23 15.67 -11.68 -13.20
N ASN A 24 15.86 -10.60 -13.97
CA ASN A 24 16.92 -9.64 -13.72
C ASN A 24 16.56 -8.78 -12.50
N HIS A 25 17.24 -9.00 -11.37
CA HIS A 25 16.95 -8.37 -10.09
C HIS A 25 17.85 -7.18 -9.81
N LEU A 26 17.24 -6.02 -9.54
CA LEU A 26 17.97 -4.79 -9.18
C LEU A 26 17.63 -4.40 -7.75
N ASN A 27 18.67 -4.17 -6.94
CA ASN A 27 18.53 -3.56 -5.63
C ASN A 27 18.90 -2.07 -5.71
N ILE A 28 17.97 -1.20 -5.31
CA ILE A 28 18.08 0.25 -5.39
C ILE A 28 17.71 0.82 -4.02
N ASN A 29 18.56 1.67 -3.46
CA ASN A 29 18.26 2.46 -2.26
C ASN A 29 17.70 3.83 -2.70
N ILE A 30 16.58 4.25 -2.11
CA ILE A 30 15.88 5.49 -2.49
C ILE A 30 16.20 6.70 -1.59
N ASP A 31 16.96 6.52 -0.52
CA ASP A 31 17.13 7.51 0.55
C ASP A 31 17.76 8.80 0.06
N MET A 32 18.71 8.72 -0.89
CA MET A 32 19.31 9.92 -1.48
C MET A 32 18.27 10.77 -2.23
N ALA A 33 17.39 10.14 -3.00
CA ALA A 33 16.34 10.83 -3.74
C ALA A 33 15.30 11.43 -2.78
N VAL A 34 14.92 10.67 -1.75
CA VAL A 34 14.00 11.15 -0.70
C VAL A 34 14.60 12.35 0.04
N LYS A 35 15.85 12.26 0.49
CA LYS A 35 16.58 13.36 1.16
C LYS A 35 16.70 14.59 0.27
N GLY A 36 16.95 14.43 -1.03
CA GLY A 36 16.97 15.53 -2.00
C GLY A 36 15.63 16.28 -2.07
N ILE A 37 14.51 15.54 -2.17
CA ILE A 37 13.16 16.13 -2.21
C ILE A 37 12.84 16.85 -0.88
N LEU A 38 13.13 16.24 0.26
CA LEU A 38 12.91 16.85 1.57
C LEU A 38 13.82 18.07 1.81
N GLY A 39 15.04 18.05 1.26
CA GLY A 39 15.95 19.19 1.28
C GLY A 39 15.38 20.40 0.55
N ILE A 40 14.80 20.20 -0.65
CA ILE A 40 14.12 21.27 -1.40
C ILE A 40 12.97 21.86 -0.57
N PHE A 41 12.12 21.01 0.02
CA PHE A 41 11.04 21.46 0.88
C PHE A 41 11.56 22.26 2.08
N SER A 42 12.62 21.79 2.74
CA SER A 42 13.20 22.45 3.91
C SER A 42 13.81 23.81 3.56
N VAL A 43 14.43 23.96 2.39
CA VAL A 43 15.00 25.24 1.94
C VAL A 43 13.89 26.26 1.67
N VAL A 44 12.77 25.85 1.07
CA VAL A 44 11.67 26.75 0.71
C VAL A 44 10.79 27.10 1.91
N MET A 45 10.47 26.11 2.75
CA MET A 45 9.51 26.26 3.86
C MET A 45 10.15 26.50 5.22
N GLY A 46 11.48 26.39 5.34
CA GLY A 46 12.21 26.58 6.60
C GLY A 46 11.91 25.52 7.67
N LYS A 47 11.30 24.38 7.30
CA LYS A 47 10.92 23.29 8.21
C LYS A 47 11.25 21.93 7.61
N LEU A 48 11.72 21.02 8.45
CA LEU A 48 11.93 19.62 8.09
C LEU A 48 10.86 18.76 8.77
N PRO A 49 10.04 18.00 8.02
CA PRO A 49 9.04 17.11 8.61
C PRO A 49 9.69 15.93 9.32
N ASN A 50 9.09 15.47 10.42
CA ASN A 50 9.54 14.30 11.18
C ASN A 50 8.56 13.12 11.10
N PHE A 51 9.09 11.90 11.21
CA PHE A 51 8.24 10.72 11.43
C PHE A 51 7.57 10.78 12.80
N ARG A 52 6.42 10.10 12.95
CA ARG A 52 5.65 10.08 14.19
C ARG A 52 6.47 9.56 15.37
N VAL A 53 7.26 8.51 15.15
CA VAL A 53 8.18 7.94 16.15
C VAL A 53 9.27 8.92 16.61
N ASN A 54 9.55 9.95 15.80
CA ASN A 54 10.51 11.01 16.09
C ASN A 54 9.83 12.31 16.54
N GLY A 55 8.56 12.25 16.97
CA GLY A 55 7.80 13.41 17.46
C GLY A 55 7.09 14.24 16.39
N GLY A 56 7.04 13.77 15.13
CA GLY A 56 6.27 14.41 14.07
C GLY A 56 4.76 14.20 14.19
N SER A 57 3.98 15.10 13.58
CA SER A 57 2.52 14.96 13.50
C SER A 57 2.10 13.83 12.56
N ASN A 58 0.83 13.39 12.67
CA ASN A 58 0.25 12.42 11.73
C ASN A 58 0.35 12.87 10.26
N ARG A 59 0.25 14.19 10.03
CA ARG A 59 0.37 14.79 8.68
C ARG A 59 1.78 14.66 8.14
N GLU A 60 2.79 15.00 8.94
CA GLU A 60 4.20 14.87 8.54
C GLU A 60 4.56 13.42 8.27
N ASN A 61 4.16 12.52 9.17
CA ASN A 61 4.40 11.10 9.05
C ASN A 61 3.81 10.51 7.75
N LEU A 62 2.55 10.83 7.46
CA LEU A 62 1.90 10.42 6.21
C LEU A 62 2.57 11.04 4.98
N ALA A 63 2.99 12.31 5.06
CA ALA A 63 3.68 12.97 3.96
C ALA A 63 5.03 12.29 3.64
N LEU A 64 5.82 11.96 4.66
CA LEU A 64 7.10 11.25 4.51
C LEU A 64 6.93 9.87 3.88
N GLN A 65 5.92 9.10 4.29
CA GLN A 65 5.60 7.82 3.66
C GLN A 65 5.19 7.99 2.20
N ASN A 66 4.34 8.98 1.91
CA ASN A 66 3.88 9.26 0.55
C ASN A 66 5.03 9.69 -0.38
N VAL A 67 6.00 10.46 0.12
CA VAL A 67 7.21 10.83 -0.67
C VAL A 67 7.99 9.58 -1.04
N GLN A 68 8.27 8.69 -0.08
CA GLN A 68 8.95 7.42 -0.35
C GLN A 68 8.18 6.57 -1.38
N ALA A 69 6.85 6.48 -1.25
CA ALA A 69 6.00 5.71 -2.17
C ALA A 69 6.06 6.27 -3.61
N ARG A 70 6.01 7.60 -3.78
CA ARG A 70 6.07 8.25 -5.11
C ARG A 70 7.46 8.23 -5.73
N VAL A 71 8.53 8.32 -4.93
CA VAL A 71 9.91 8.20 -5.43
C VAL A 71 10.12 6.83 -6.07
N ARG A 72 9.57 5.76 -5.50
CA ARG A 72 9.63 4.42 -6.11
C ARG A 72 8.95 4.37 -7.47
N MET A 73 7.83 5.07 -7.65
CA MET A 73 7.16 5.18 -8.96
C MET A 73 8.05 5.88 -9.99
N ILE A 74 8.63 7.03 -9.64
CA ILE A 74 9.55 7.78 -10.52
C ILE A 74 10.71 6.88 -10.96
N LEU A 75 11.34 6.19 -10.01
CA LEU A 75 12.43 5.27 -10.31
C LEU A 75 11.98 4.08 -11.16
N ALA A 76 10.81 3.49 -10.90
CA ALA A 76 10.31 2.36 -11.68
C ALA A 76 10.18 2.72 -13.17
N TYR A 77 9.62 3.89 -13.47
CA TYR A 77 9.50 4.39 -14.84
C TYR A 77 10.84 4.77 -15.47
N LEU A 78 11.75 5.36 -14.70
CA LEU A 78 13.10 5.66 -15.19
C LEU A 78 13.84 4.38 -15.62
N PHE A 79 13.80 3.33 -14.80
CA PHE A 79 14.39 2.04 -15.13
C PHE A 79 13.66 1.35 -16.27
N ALA A 80 12.33 1.44 -16.33
CA ALA A 80 11.57 0.87 -17.44
C ALA A 80 11.98 1.49 -18.80
N GLN A 81 12.26 2.78 -18.82
CA GLN A 81 12.69 3.50 -20.02
C GLN A 81 14.17 3.29 -20.37
N LEU A 82 15.07 3.21 -19.37
CA LEU A 82 16.52 3.28 -19.61
C LEU A 82 17.30 2.01 -19.27
N CYS A 83 16.73 1.02 -18.59
CA CYS A 83 17.49 -0.16 -18.17
C CYS A 83 17.99 -0.98 -19.37
N LEU A 84 17.16 -1.15 -20.42
CA LEU A 84 17.59 -1.82 -21.65
C LEU A 84 18.64 -1.01 -22.40
N TRP A 85 18.44 0.31 -22.51
CA TRP A 85 19.43 1.22 -23.10
C TRP A 85 20.80 1.12 -22.42
N ALA A 86 20.83 1.13 -21.07
CA ALA A 86 22.07 1.01 -20.31
C ALA A 86 22.78 -0.35 -20.51
N GLN A 87 22.05 -1.37 -20.97
CA GLN A 87 22.58 -2.69 -21.33
C GLN A 87 22.90 -2.80 -22.84
N GLY A 88 22.82 -1.71 -23.61
CA GLY A 88 23.01 -1.71 -25.06
C GLY A 88 21.92 -2.45 -25.83
N LYS A 89 20.72 -2.61 -25.25
CA LYS A 89 19.58 -3.29 -25.87
C LYS A 89 18.53 -2.27 -26.34
N PRO A 90 17.88 -2.51 -27.49
CA PRO A 90 16.79 -1.66 -27.96
C PRO A 90 15.50 -1.89 -27.15
N GLY A 91 14.59 -0.92 -27.21
CA GLY A 91 13.24 -1.00 -26.63
C GLY A 91 13.12 -0.41 -25.22
N GLY A 92 11.93 -0.58 -24.63
CA GLY A 92 11.59 -0.19 -23.27
C GLY A 92 10.76 -1.28 -22.59
N LEU A 93 10.56 -1.16 -21.28
CA LEU A 93 9.79 -2.10 -20.48
C LEU A 93 8.42 -1.51 -20.13
N LEU A 94 7.41 -2.37 -19.96
CA LEU A 94 6.14 -1.99 -19.34
C LEU A 94 6.28 -2.10 -17.81
N VAL A 95 5.79 -1.09 -17.09
CA VAL A 95 5.72 -1.10 -15.64
C VAL A 95 4.49 -1.89 -15.20
N LEU A 96 4.70 -2.91 -14.35
CA LEU A 96 3.62 -3.71 -13.78
C LEU A 96 3.24 -3.19 -12.38
N GLY A 97 1.95 -2.94 -12.19
CA GLY A 97 1.37 -2.62 -10.88
C GLY A 97 1.04 -3.89 -10.10
N SER A 98 0.91 -3.75 -8.78
CA SER A 98 0.60 -4.85 -7.87
C SER A 98 -0.48 -4.53 -6.82
N ALA A 99 -1.30 -3.51 -7.07
CA ALA A 99 -2.45 -3.22 -6.22
C ALA A 99 -3.52 -4.30 -6.40
N ASN A 100 -4.10 -4.81 -5.31
CA ASN A 100 -5.20 -5.79 -5.39
C ASN A 100 -6.58 -5.09 -5.35
N VAL A 101 -7.64 -5.85 -5.58
CA VAL A 101 -9.00 -5.30 -5.67
C VAL A 101 -9.51 -4.76 -4.34
N ASP A 102 -9.09 -5.33 -3.21
CA ASP A 102 -9.56 -4.94 -1.88
C ASP A 102 -8.97 -3.57 -1.48
N GLU A 103 -7.67 -3.36 -1.74
CA GLU A 103 -7.00 -2.06 -1.58
C GLU A 103 -7.55 -1.01 -2.57
N SER A 104 -7.78 -1.42 -3.82
CA SER A 104 -8.34 -0.52 -4.85
C SER A 104 -9.77 -0.07 -4.50
N LEU A 105 -10.57 -0.96 -3.92
CA LEU A 105 -11.95 -0.68 -3.51
C LEU A 105 -12.00 0.33 -2.35
N THR A 106 -11.08 0.20 -1.42
CA THR A 106 -10.98 1.04 -0.22
C THR A 106 -10.20 2.33 -0.48
N GLY A 107 -9.44 2.40 -1.57
CA GLY A 107 -8.53 3.52 -1.83
C GLY A 107 -7.27 3.47 -0.97
N TYR A 108 -6.99 2.34 -0.31
CA TYR A 108 -5.85 2.17 0.59
C TYR A 108 -4.54 2.01 -0.20
N PHE A 109 -4.08 3.11 -0.79
CA PHE A 109 -2.81 3.23 -1.52
C PHE A 109 -2.42 4.72 -1.61
N THR A 110 -1.14 5.01 -1.87
CA THR A 110 -0.72 6.38 -2.11
C THR A 110 -1.01 6.77 -3.56
N LYS A 111 -1.80 7.82 -3.77
CA LYS A 111 -2.05 8.31 -5.14
C LYS A 111 -0.74 8.66 -5.84
N TYR A 112 -0.56 8.09 -7.04
CA TYR A 112 0.63 8.17 -7.90
C TYR A 112 1.90 7.49 -7.34
N ASP A 113 1.75 6.49 -6.47
CA ASP A 113 2.83 5.54 -6.18
C ASP A 113 2.85 4.37 -7.19
N CYS A 114 3.55 3.28 -6.86
CA CYS A 114 3.63 2.07 -7.68
C CYS A 114 2.28 1.32 -7.86
N SER A 115 1.18 1.77 -7.24
CA SER A 115 -0.18 1.35 -7.61
C SER A 115 -0.61 1.87 -8.99
N SER A 116 0.02 2.96 -9.45
CA SER A 116 -0.20 3.56 -10.77
C SER A 116 0.91 3.10 -11.72
N ALA A 117 0.57 2.16 -12.59
CA ALA A 117 1.48 1.52 -13.54
C ALA A 117 0.81 1.38 -14.91
N ASP A 118 1.54 0.91 -15.93
CA ASP A 118 1.01 0.78 -17.29
C ASP A 118 -0.11 -0.27 -17.34
N ILE A 119 0.10 -1.40 -16.67
CA ILE A 119 -0.89 -2.46 -16.50
C ILE A 119 -0.79 -3.06 -15.09
N ASN A 120 -1.93 -3.52 -14.56
CA ASN A 120 -1.99 -4.22 -13.28
C ASN A 120 -2.71 -5.57 -13.44
N PRO A 121 -1.98 -6.70 -13.52
CA PRO A 121 -2.56 -8.01 -13.77
C PRO A 121 -3.38 -8.56 -12.59
N ILE A 122 -3.15 -8.06 -11.37
CA ILE A 122 -3.81 -8.53 -10.15
C ILE A 122 -4.84 -7.54 -9.59
N GLY A 123 -5.10 -6.44 -10.30
CA GLY A 123 -6.03 -5.39 -9.87
C GLY A 123 -7.47 -5.85 -9.66
N GLY A 124 -7.87 -6.96 -10.27
CA GLY A 124 -9.19 -7.57 -10.11
C GLY A 124 -9.24 -8.74 -9.11
N VAL A 125 -8.13 -9.10 -8.47
CA VAL A 125 -8.02 -10.30 -7.62
C VAL A 125 -8.07 -9.91 -6.15
N SER A 126 -8.80 -10.66 -5.33
CA SER A 126 -8.87 -10.44 -3.87
C SER A 126 -7.56 -10.84 -3.18
N LYS A 127 -7.24 -10.20 -2.07
CA LYS A 127 -6.06 -10.53 -1.25
C LYS A 127 -6.09 -11.99 -0.79
N MET A 128 -7.28 -12.51 -0.48
CA MET A 128 -7.46 -13.91 -0.08
C MET A 128 -7.15 -14.88 -1.23
N ASP A 129 -7.62 -14.56 -2.44
CA ASP A 129 -7.33 -15.39 -3.61
C ASP A 129 -5.86 -15.28 -4.03
N LEU A 130 -5.23 -14.10 -3.86
CA LEU A 130 -3.79 -13.95 -4.04
C LEU A 130 -2.99 -14.84 -3.09
N LYS A 131 -3.33 -14.87 -1.79
CA LYS A 131 -2.68 -15.77 -0.82
C LYS A 131 -2.81 -17.25 -1.23
N ARG A 132 -4.01 -17.66 -1.65
CA ARG A 132 -4.26 -19.02 -2.15
C ARG A 132 -3.47 -19.33 -3.41
N PHE A 133 -3.39 -18.37 -4.33
CA PHE A 133 -2.62 -18.51 -5.56
C PHE A 133 -1.12 -18.64 -5.28
N LEU A 134 -0.56 -17.84 -4.36
CA LEU A 134 0.84 -17.98 -3.96
C LEU A 134 1.12 -19.32 -3.29
N GLN A 135 0.18 -19.84 -2.48
CA GLN A 135 0.29 -21.18 -1.91
C GLN A 135 0.30 -22.25 -3.01
N TYR A 136 -0.63 -22.16 -3.96
CA TYR A 136 -0.64 -23.04 -5.13
C TYR A 136 0.70 -22.99 -5.90
N CYS A 137 1.24 -21.80 -6.12
CA CYS A 137 2.52 -21.62 -6.82
C CYS A 137 3.70 -22.20 -6.06
N THR A 138 3.66 -22.15 -4.72
CA THR A 138 4.66 -22.78 -3.85
C THR A 138 4.74 -24.28 -4.13
N ASP A 139 3.58 -24.93 -4.21
CA ASP A 139 3.50 -26.40 -4.31
C ASP A 139 3.68 -26.87 -5.77
N HIS A 140 3.09 -26.16 -6.73
CA HIS A 140 3.06 -26.56 -8.13
C HIS A 140 4.30 -26.11 -8.93
N PHE A 141 4.79 -24.90 -8.70
CA PHE A 141 5.96 -24.36 -9.40
C PHE A 141 7.25 -24.46 -8.58
N GLN A 142 7.19 -25.07 -7.39
CA GLN A 142 8.34 -25.29 -6.49
C GLN A 142 9.06 -23.99 -6.08
N LEU A 143 8.30 -22.89 -5.99
CA LEU A 143 8.82 -21.58 -5.59
C LEU A 143 8.87 -21.47 -4.06
N THR A 144 9.90 -22.06 -3.43
CA THR A 144 9.99 -22.14 -1.96
C THR A 144 10.09 -20.78 -1.27
N ALA A 145 10.60 -19.76 -1.98
CA ALA A 145 10.68 -18.39 -1.46
C ALA A 145 9.30 -17.87 -1.03
N LEU A 146 8.23 -18.33 -1.71
CA LEU A 146 6.85 -17.92 -1.42
C LEU A 146 6.39 -18.35 -0.02
N LYS A 147 6.94 -19.42 0.57
CA LYS A 147 6.59 -19.83 1.95
C LYS A 147 6.94 -18.73 2.96
N SER A 148 8.14 -18.18 2.83
CA SER A 148 8.61 -17.10 3.71
C SER A 148 7.83 -15.80 3.48
N ILE A 149 7.43 -15.52 2.23
CA ILE A 149 6.60 -14.36 1.87
C ILE A 149 5.19 -14.49 2.46
N LEU A 150 4.59 -15.69 2.38
CA LEU A 150 3.26 -15.95 2.93
C LEU A 150 3.22 -15.93 4.47
N ALA A 151 4.31 -16.35 5.11
CA ALA A 151 4.43 -16.34 6.57
C ALA A 151 4.72 -14.93 7.13
N ALA A 152 5.24 -14.02 6.31
CA ALA A 152 5.57 -12.67 6.75
C ALA A 152 4.30 -11.85 7.07
N PRO A 153 4.32 -11.02 8.13
CA PRO A 153 3.20 -10.15 8.45
C PRO A 153 3.01 -9.09 7.34
N PRO A 154 1.75 -8.78 6.95
CA PRO A 154 1.47 -7.75 5.95
C PRO A 154 1.65 -6.36 6.56
N THR A 155 2.77 -5.72 6.23
CA THR A 155 3.15 -4.41 6.76
C THR A 155 3.87 -3.57 5.71
N ALA A 156 3.62 -2.26 5.68
CA ALA A 156 4.41 -1.31 4.91
C ALA A 156 5.63 -0.81 5.72
N GLU A 157 6.84 -1.18 5.32
CA GLU A 157 8.12 -0.71 5.93
C GLU A 157 8.46 0.73 5.49
N LEU A 158 7.55 1.68 5.74
CA LEU A 158 7.69 3.10 5.36
C LEU A 158 7.96 4.03 6.55
N GLU A 159 7.73 3.56 7.78
CA GLU A 159 8.09 4.24 9.03
C GLU A 159 9.32 3.58 9.66
N PRO A 160 10.15 4.30 10.44
CA PRO A 160 11.24 3.69 11.17
C PRO A 160 10.75 2.58 12.09
N LEU A 161 11.47 1.45 12.08
CA LEU A 161 11.17 0.32 12.93
C LEU A 161 11.38 0.73 14.39
N THR A 162 10.38 0.50 15.24
CA THR A 162 10.53 0.67 16.69
C THR A 162 11.05 -0.65 17.24
N GLU A 163 12.24 -0.67 17.83
CA GLU A 163 12.89 -1.90 18.34
C GLU A 163 13.06 -3.01 17.27
N GLY A 164 13.23 -2.62 16.00
CA GLY A 164 13.38 -3.59 14.90
C GLY A 164 12.07 -4.26 14.47
N GLN A 165 10.93 -3.88 15.04
CA GLN A 165 9.62 -4.37 14.64
C GLN A 165 8.81 -3.30 13.90
N VAL A 166 8.03 -3.75 12.93
CA VAL A 166 7.13 -2.86 12.18
C VAL A 166 5.99 -2.45 13.09
N SER A 167 5.75 -1.15 13.20
CA SER A 167 4.85 -0.58 14.21
C SER A 167 3.37 -0.91 13.97
N GLN A 168 2.97 -1.27 12.74
CA GLN A 168 1.55 -1.42 12.39
C GLN A 168 1.34 -2.35 11.18
N THR A 169 0.29 -3.20 11.24
CA THR A 169 -0.17 -4.00 10.09
C THR A 169 -1.17 -3.23 9.23
N ASP A 170 -1.26 -3.60 7.95
CA ASP A 170 -2.18 -2.96 7.00
C ASP A 170 -3.64 -3.07 7.48
N GLU A 171 -4.03 -4.22 8.03
CA GLU A 171 -5.37 -4.45 8.57
C GLU A 171 -5.67 -3.59 9.81
N ALA A 172 -4.67 -3.32 10.65
CA ALA A 172 -4.82 -2.43 11.79
C ALA A 172 -4.99 -0.97 11.34
N ASP A 173 -4.27 -0.55 10.29
CA ASP A 173 -4.38 0.81 9.73
C ASP A 173 -5.69 1.05 8.99
N MET A 174 -6.12 0.11 8.13
CA MET A 174 -7.48 0.12 7.57
C MET A 174 -8.54 -0.06 8.66
N GLY A 175 -8.15 -0.71 9.76
CA GLY A 175 -8.99 -1.10 10.87
C GLY A 175 -10.10 -2.06 10.46
N MET A 176 -9.84 -2.86 9.43
CA MET A 176 -10.69 -3.91 8.88
C MET A 176 -9.80 -5.00 8.31
N THR A 177 -10.21 -6.25 8.47
CA THR A 177 -9.51 -7.40 7.89
C THR A 177 -9.80 -7.51 6.39
N TYR A 178 -8.88 -8.13 5.65
CA TYR A 178 -9.10 -8.44 4.23
C TYR A 178 -10.30 -9.37 4.01
N SER A 179 -10.61 -10.25 4.98
CA SER A 179 -11.82 -11.08 4.95
C SER A 179 -13.10 -10.24 4.99
N GLU A 180 -13.16 -9.24 5.87
CA GLU A 180 -14.32 -8.35 5.98
C GLU A 180 -14.46 -7.47 4.73
N LEU A 181 -13.34 -6.94 4.22
CA LEU A 181 -13.31 -6.14 3.00
C LEU A 181 -13.81 -6.93 1.78
N SER A 182 -13.41 -8.21 1.65
CA SER A 182 -13.88 -9.07 0.57
C SER A 182 -15.40 -9.27 0.61
N VAL A 183 -15.98 -9.46 1.79
CA VAL A 183 -17.45 -9.58 1.97
C VAL A 183 -18.15 -8.29 1.57
N ILE A 184 -17.66 -7.14 2.05
CA ILE A 184 -18.21 -5.83 1.72
C ILE A 184 -18.12 -5.54 0.23
N GLY A 185 -16.99 -5.85 -0.41
CA GLY A 185 -16.79 -5.70 -1.85
C GLY A 185 -17.78 -6.51 -2.67
N LYS A 186 -18.03 -7.77 -2.29
CA LYS A 186 -19.02 -8.65 -2.93
C LYS A 186 -20.44 -8.12 -2.74
N LEU A 187 -20.83 -7.75 -1.52
CA LEU A 187 -22.15 -7.17 -1.24
C LEU A 187 -22.40 -5.90 -2.06
N ARG A 188 -21.40 -5.01 -2.14
CA ARG A 188 -21.49 -3.76 -2.90
C ARG A 188 -21.62 -4.01 -4.40
N LYS A 189 -20.69 -4.79 -4.99
CA LYS A 189 -20.56 -4.87 -6.46
C LYS A 189 -21.40 -5.98 -7.07
N ILE A 190 -21.52 -7.14 -6.42
CA ILE A 190 -22.26 -8.30 -6.94
C ILE A 190 -23.73 -8.18 -6.52
N SER A 191 -23.98 -8.09 -5.21
CA SER A 191 -25.34 -8.04 -4.66
C SER A 191 -26.02 -6.67 -4.76
N LYS A 192 -25.32 -5.66 -5.32
CA LYS A 192 -25.80 -4.29 -5.52
C LYS A 192 -26.34 -3.64 -4.24
N CYS A 193 -25.77 -4.02 -3.09
CA CYS A 193 -26.23 -3.50 -1.82
C CYS A 193 -25.69 -2.09 -1.60
N GLY A 194 -26.60 -1.12 -1.50
CA GLY A 194 -26.31 0.19 -0.90
C GLY A 194 -26.21 0.09 0.64
N PRO A 195 -25.93 1.22 1.32
CA PRO A 195 -25.67 1.28 2.77
C PRO A 195 -26.61 0.44 3.63
N TYR A 196 -27.91 0.72 3.54
CA TYR A 196 -28.93 0.10 4.37
C TYR A 196 -29.07 -1.40 4.10
N SER A 197 -29.17 -1.77 2.82
CA SER A 197 -29.27 -3.18 2.41
C SER A 197 -28.04 -4.01 2.78
N MET A 198 -26.85 -3.41 2.76
CA MET A 198 -25.63 -4.06 3.18
C MET A 198 -25.63 -4.30 4.69
N PHE A 199 -25.98 -3.26 5.47
CA PHE A 199 -26.15 -3.39 6.91
C PHE A 199 -27.13 -4.51 7.28
N CYS A 200 -28.33 -4.55 6.67
CA CYS A 200 -29.31 -5.61 6.93
C CYS A 200 -28.80 -7.03 6.61
N LYS A 201 -27.93 -7.18 5.60
CA LYS A 201 -27.30 -8.47 5.30
C LYS A 201 -26.18 -8.81 6.27
N LEU A 202 -25.37 -7.84 6.68
CA LEU A 202 -24.27 -8.04 7.61
C LEU A 202 -24.76 -8.41 9.01
N ILE A 203 -25.81 -7.77 9.53
CA ILE A 203 -26.37 -8.12 10.85
C ILE A 203 -26.81 -9.58 10.92
N HIS A 204 -27.28 -10.15 9.81
CA HIS A 204 -27.70 -11.54 9.76
C HIS A 204 -26.51 -12.48 9.59
N SER A 205 -25.57 -12.12 8.70
CA SER A 205 -24.41 -12.94 8.35
C SER A 205 -23.36 -12.98 9.47
N TRP A 206 -23.25 -11.91 10.26
CA TRP A 206 -22.28 -11.74 11.34
C TRP A 206 -22.93 -11.75 12.73
N ARG A 207 -24.16 -12.27 12.85
CA ARG A 207 -24.93 -12.27 14.10
C ARG A 207 -24.19 -12.93 15.29
N GLU A 208 -23.33 -13.90 15.00
CA GLU A 208 -22.59 -14.68 16.00
C GLU A 208 -21.25 -14.02 16.37
N THR A 209 -20.75 -13.10 15.54
CA THR A 209 -19.44 -12.47 15.70
C THR A 209 -19.52 -10.99 16.05
N CYS A 210 -20.63 -10.31 15.70
CA CYS A 210 -20.79 -8.87 15.79
C CYS A 210 -22.19 -8.48 16.28
N SER A 211 -22.26 -7.51 17.19
CA SER A 211 -23.51 -6.84 17.52
C SER A 211 -24.03 -6.00 16.34
N PRO A 212 -25.32 -5.62 16.33
CA PRO A 212 -25.86 -4.70 15.33
C PRO A 212 -25.09 -3.38 15.25
N THR A 213 -24.70 -2.79 16.39
CA THR A 213 -23.92 -1.55 16.44
C THR A 213 -22.54 -1.71 15.82
N GLN A 214 -21.85 -2.83 16.08
CA GLN A 214 -20.56 -3.13 15.46
C GLN A 214 -20.71 -3.33 13.94
N SER A 215 -21.74 -4.03 13.49
CA SER A 215 -22.04 -4.23 12.06
C SER A 215 -22.28 -2.90 11.33
N ALA A 216 -23.00 -1.97 11.96
CA ALA A 216 -23.18 -0.61 11.44
C ALA A 216 -21.84 0.14 11.35
N HIS A 217 -21.00 0.02 12.37
CA HIS A 217 -19.67 0.63 12.39
C HIS A 217 -18.75 0.12 11.28
N PHE A 218 -18.74 -1.19 10.99
CA PHE A 218 -17.93 -1.76 9.90
C PHE A 218 -18.31 -1.18 8.54
N TYR A 219 -19.60 -1.04 8.26
CA TYR A 219 -20.08 -0.42 7.03
C TYR A 219 -19.61 1.04 6.92
N LEU A 220 -19.87 1.84 7.95
CA LEU A 220 -19.48 3.25 7.97
C LEU A 220 -17.96 3.43 7.85
N LYS A 221 -17.19 2.50 8.41
CA LYS A 221 -15.73 2.50 8.31
C LYS A 221 -15.27 2.22 6.89
N ALA A 222 -15.84 1.21 6.22
CA ALA A 222 -15.50 0.91 4.83
C ALA A 222 -15.75 2.10 3.88
N GLU A 223 -16.85 2.83 4.07
CA GLU A 223 -17.11 4.08 3.34
C GLU A 223 -16.12 5.19 3.72
N ARG A 224 -15.75 5.30 5.00
CA ARG A 224 -14.75 6.29 5.45
C ARG A 224 -13.35 6.01 4.91
N VAL A 225 -12.90 4.76 4.78
CA VAL A 225 -11.57 4.47 4.19
C VAL A 225 -11.53 4.97 2.73
N ARG A 226 -12.63 4.77 1.99
CA ARG A 226 -12.80 5.28 0.63
C ARG A 226 -12.77 6.80 0.55
N ILE A 227 -13.49 7.47 1.45
CA ILE A 227 -13.56 8.93 1.50
C ILE A 227 -12.25 9.53 2.02
N SER A 228 -11.60 8.92 3.00
CA SER A 228 -10.33 9.35 3.59
C SER A 228 -9.21 9.38 2.54
N SER A 229 -9.19 8.45 1.60
CA SER A 229 -8.23 8.43 0.50
C SER A 229 -8.43 9.59 -0.50
N ALA A 230 -9.66 10.13 -0.58
CA ALA A 230 -9.99 11.34 -1.33
C ALA A 230 -9.86 12.65 -0.49
N GLU A 231 -10.12 12.58 0.82
CA GLU A 231 -10.20 13.72 1.75
C GLU A 231 -8.92 13.99 2.55
N LYS A 232 -7.96 13.05 2.63
CA LYS A 232 -6.66 13.24 3.33
C LYS A 232 -5.83 14.41 2.77
N LEU A 233 -6.25 15.01 1.66
CA LEU A 233 -5.72 16.27 1.13
C LEU A 233 -6.70 17.46 1.23
N ALA A 234 -8.01 17.22 1.35
CA ALA A 234 -9.04 18.27 1.26
C ALA A 234 -9.55 18.78 2.61
N LYS A 235 -9.49 17.97 3.69
CA LYS A 235 -10.05 18.37 5.00
C LYS A 235 -9.20 19.34 5.82
N GLU A 236 -7.98 19.65 5.39
CA GLU A 236 -7.12 20.62 6.07
C GLU A 236 -6.97 21.96 5.33
N SER A 237 -7.66 22.17 4.20
CA SER A 237 -7.75 23.50 3.57
C SER A 237 -8.80 24.39 4.23
N LYS A 238 -9.70 23.83 5.06
CA LYS A 238 -10.80 24.56 5.70
C LYS A 238 -10.51 25.09 7.11
N SER A 239 -9.30 24.89 7.62
CA SER A 239 -8.85 25.47 8.90
C SER A 239 -7.91 26.66 8.72
N GLY A 240 -7.78 27.21 7.51
CA GLY A 240 -6.84 28.29 7.17
C GLY A 240 -7.47 29.55 6.55
N GLU A 241 -8.80 29.64 6.41
CA GLU A 241 -9.47 30.89 6.03
C GLU A 241 -9.64 31.77 7.28
N GLY A 242 -8.55 32.42 7.66
CA GLY A 242 -8.49 33.27 8.85
C GLY A 242 -7.21 34.08 8.94
N ALA A 243 -6.74 34.65 7.81
CA ALA A 243 -5.80 35.75 7.82
C ALA A 243 -6.04 36.60 6.56
N HIS A 244 -6.87 37.63 6.73
CA HIS A 244 -7.05 38.70 5.77
C HIS A 244 -5.82 39.64 5.81
N PHE A 245 -5.31 39.93 4.60
CA PHE A 245 -4.41 41.02 4.19
C PHE A 245 -3.05 41.20 4.88
#